data_AF-A0A9W7HYL3-F1
#
_entry.id   AF-A0A9W7HYL3-F1
#
_cell.length_a   1.000
_cell.length_b   1.000
_cell.length_c   1.000
_cell.angle_alpha   90.00
_cell.angle_beta   90.00
_cell.angle_gamma   90.00
#
_symmetry.space_group_name_H-M   'P 1'
#
loop_
_entity.id
_entity.type
_entity.pdbx_description
1 polymer ?
#
loop_
_entity_poly.entity_id
_entity_poly.type
_entity_poly.pdbx_seq_one_letter_code
_entity_poly.pdbx_strand_id
1 'polypeptide(L)'
;MAILEALSIVIKSKWAKVFCFELESDCNNVVLWLRNPFCSPLAFRPIVDACLRFGASLNWRINSIGRDCNQAADSLAKSGINRHLDYVIVAD
;
A
#
# COMPACT_ATOMS: atom_id res chain seq x y z
N MET A 1 -6.75 1.68 -0.08
CA MET A 1 -6.24 3.07 0.00
C MET A 1 -4.82 3.12 0.55
N ALA A 2 -4.55 2.70 1.79
CA ALA A 2 -3.22 2.82 2.41
C ALA A 2 -2.04 2.32 1.54
N ILE A 3 -2.20 1.17 0.86
CA ILE A 3 -1.18 0.64 -0.05
C ILE A 3 -0.92 1.57 -1.24
N LEU A 4 -1.97 2.15 -1.83
CA LEU A 4 -1.84 3.06 -2.96
C LEU A 4 -1.09 4.34 -2.55
N GLU A 5 -1.42 4.87 -1.37
CA GLU A 5 -0.74 6.03 -0.79
C GLU A 5 0.74 5.73 -0.56
N ALA A 6 1.06 4.60 0.08
CA ALA A 6 2.44 4.18 0.33
C ALA A 6 3.24 4.05 -0.96
N LEU A 7 2.66 3.42 -2.00
CA LEU A 7 3.29 3.33 -3.32
C LEU A 7 3.54 4.71 -3.94
N SER A 8 2.58 5.63 -3.82
CA SER A 8 2.72 6.99 -4.38
C SER A 8 3.87 7.78 -3.72
N ILE A 9 4.13 7.54 -2.44
CA ILE A 9 5.24 8.13 -1.69
C ILE A 9 6.55 7.49 -2.13
N VAL A 10 6.62 6.16 -2.14
CA VAL A 10 7.85 5.43 -2.43
C VAL A 10 8.37 5.73 -3.83
N ILE A 11 7.49 5.78 -4.83
CA ILE A 11 7.87 6.05 -6.24
C ILE A 11 8.51 7.43 -6.41
N LYS A 12 8.08 8.42 -5.61
CA LYS A 12 8.65 9.78 -5.62
C LYS A 12 9.92 9.87 -4.80
N SER A 13 10.18 8.92 -3.92
CA SER A 13 11.37 8.90 -3.09
C SER A 13 12.62 8.46 -3.85
N LYS A 14 13.79 8.86 -3.35
CA LYS A 14 15.09 8.36 -3.82
C LYS A 14 15.28 6.85 -3.68
N TRP A 15 14.46 6.18 -2.87
CA TRP A 15 14.58 4.73 -2.61
C TRP A 15 13.99 3.86 -3.71
N ALA A 16 13.09 4.40 -4.54
CA ALA A 16 12.38 3.67 -5.60
C ALA A 16 13.32 2.87 -6.53
N LYS A 17 14.52 3.38 -6.80
CA LYS A 17 15.49 2.77 -7.72
C LYS A 17 16.60 1.98 -7.04
N VAL A 18 16.76 2.11 -5.73
CA VAL A 18 17.95 1.62 -5.01
C VAL A 18 17.64 0.36 -4.21
N PHE A 19 16.41 0.22 -3.72
CA PHE A 19 16.03 -0.85 -2.80
C PHE A 19 14.84 -1.66 -3.33
N CYS A 20 14.72 -2.88 -2.81
CA CYS A 20 13.50 -3.65 -2.95
C CYS A 20 12.45 -3.14 -1.96
N PHE A 21 11.25 -2.84 -2.46
CA PHE A 21 10.14 -2.39 -1.63
C PHE A 21 9.35 -3.60 -1.10
N GLU A 22 9.43 -3.85 0.20
CA GLU A 22 8.63 -4.89 0.87
C GLU A 22 7.28 -4.29 1.30
N LEU A 23 6.20 -4.74 0.69
CA LEU A 23 4.83 -4.40 1.05
C LEU A 23 4.24 -5.49 1.95
N GLU A 24 3.94 -5.14 3.19
CA GLU A 24 3.32 -6.05 4.16
C GLU A 24 1.90 -5.60 4.50
N SER A 25 0.97 -6.54 4.58
CA SER A 25 -0.41 -6.26 4.97
C SER A 25 -1.04 -7.43 5.72
N ASP A 26 -1.83 -7.14 6.74
CA ASP A 26 -2.68 -8.12 7.43
C ASP A 26 -4.01 -8.39 6.67
N CYS A 27 -4.27 -7.66 5.58
CA CYS A 27 -5.47 -7.82 4.78
C CYS A 27 -5.25 -8.87 3.67
N ASN A 28 -5.55 -10.13 3.97
CA ASN A 28 -5.42 -11.25 3.02
C ASN A 28 -6.14 -11.02 1.69
N ASN A 29 -7.32 -10.39 1.72
CA ASN A 29 -8.08 -10.08 0.51
C ASN A 29 -7.27 -9.17 -0.42
N VAL A 30 -6.67 -8.12 0.13
CA VAL A 30 -5.89 -7.17 -0.68
C VAL A 30 -4.62 -7.82 -1.21
N VAL A 31 -3.91 -8.62 -0.40
CA VAL A 31 -2.75 -9.39 -0.86
C VAL A 31 -3.14 -10.34 -2.01
N LEU A 32 -4.27 -11.04 -1.87
CA LEU A 32 -4.81 -11.90 -2.92
C LEU A 32 -5.13 -11.11 -4.18
N TRP A 33 -5.79 -9.96 -4.06
CA TRP A 33 -6.15 -9.12 -5.20
C TRP A 33 -4.93 -8.54 -5.92
N LEU A 34 -3.87 -8.17 -5.19
CA LEU A 34 -2.64 -7.70 -5.84
C LEU A 34 -1.87 -8.83 -6.54
N ARG A 35 -1.98 -10.08 -6.06
CA ARG A 35 -1.38 -11.24 -6.73
C ARG A 35 -2.23 -11.76 -7.90
N ASN A 36 -3.55 -11.72 -7.75
CA ASN A 36 -4.53 -12.09 -8.77
C ASN A 36 -5.65 -11.04 -8.86
N PRO A 37 -5.47 -10.02 -9.71
CA PRO A 37 -6.39 -8.88 -9.80
C PRO A 37 -7.82 -9.29 -10.18
N PHE A 38 -7.98 -10.39 -10.91
CA PHE A 38 -9.28 -10.92 -11.35
C PHE A 38 -10.15 -11.43 -10.20
N CYS A 39 -9.57 -11.67 -9.02
CA CYS A 39 -10.32 -12.01 -7.81
C CYS A 39 -10.86 -10.78 -7.06
N SER A 40 -10.51 -9.55 -7.47
CA SER A 40 -11.04 -8.34 -6.84
C SER A 40 -12.47 -8.06 -7.28
N PRO A 41 -13.35 -7.61 -6.37
CA PRO A 41 -14.65 -7.07 -6.77
C PRO A 41 -14.47 -5.89 -7.73
N LEU A 42 -15.37 -5.75 -8.72
CA LEU A 42 -15.29 -4.71 -9.75
C LEU A 42 -15.13 -3.30 -9.17
N ALA A 43 -15.80 -3.01 -8.05
CA ALA A 43 -15.68 -1.73 -7.35
C ALA A 43 -14.25 -1.39 -6.89
N PHE A 44 -13.44 -2.41 -6.58
CA PHE A 44 -12.04 -2.24 -6.16
C PHE A 44 -11.05 -2.43 -7.31
N ARG A 45 -11.50 -2.80 -8.50
CA ARG A 45 -10.59 -3.05 -9.62
C ARG A 45 -9.75 -1.81 -10.00
N PRO A 46 -10.32 -0.59 -10.07
CA PRO A 46 -9.54 0.61 -10.39
C PRO A 46 -8.39 0.87 -9.42
N ILE A 47 -8.61 0.64 -8.11
CA ILE A 47 -7.57 0.84 -7.09
C ILE A 47 -6.52 -0.25 -7.12
N VAL A 48 -6.91 -1.51 -7.34
CA VAL A 48 -5.98 -2.63 -7.51
C VAL A 48 -5.09 -2.39 -8.72
N ASP A 49 -5.67 -2.04 -9.87
CA ASP A 49 -4.91 -1.76 -11.08
C ASP A 49 -3.97 -0.56 -10.90
N ALA A 50 -4.37 0.46 -10.14
CA ALA A 50 -3.49 1.59 -9.80
C ALA A 50 -2.28 1.15 -8.95
N CYS A 51 -2.51 0.31 -7.93
CA CYS A 51 -1.42 -0.26 -7.14
C CYS A 51 -0.44 -1.06 -8.01
N LEU A 52 -0.94 -1.85 -8.96
CA LEU A 52 -0.08 -2.65 -9.84
C LEU A 52 0.72 -1.79 -10.81
N ARG A 53 0.10 -0.76 -11.39
CA ARG A 53 0.81 0.19 -12.26
C ARG A 53 1.93 0.90 -11.52
N PHE A 54 1.67 1.32 -10.29
CA PHE A 54 2.68 1.93 -9.43
C PHE A 54 3.75 0.91 -9.00
N GLY A 55 3.36 -0.28 -8.55
CA GLY A 55 4.28 -1.33 -8.19
C GLY A 55 5.17 -1.81 -9.34
N ALA A 56 4.70 -1.75 -10.59
CA ALA A 56 5.47 -2.17 -11.76
C ALA A 56 6.71 -1.30 -12.03
N SER A 57 6.77 -0.07 -11.51
CA SER A 57 7.98 0.77 -11.58
C SER A 57 8.96 0.52 -10.44
N LEU A 58 8.62 -0.36 -9.50
CA LEU A 58 9.41 -0.73 -8.34
C LEU A 58 9.84 -2.20 -8.43
N ASN A 59 11.00 -2.51 -7.85
CA ASN A 59 11.30 -3.89 -7.46
C ASN A 59 10.59 -4.17 -6.13
N TRP A 60 9.37 -4.70 -6.15
CA TRP A 60 8.57 -4.89 -4.93
C TRP A 60 8.21 -6.35 -4.66
N ARG A 61 7.98 -6.65 -3.38
CA ARG A 61 7.45 -7.92 -2.88
C ARG A 61 6.22 -7.66 -2.02
N ILE A 62 5.27 -8.60 -2.05
CA ILE A 62 3.99 -8.46 -1.38
C ILE A 62 3.82 -9.64 -0.43
N ASN A 63 3.77 -9.36 0.86
CA ASN A 63 3.69 -10.37 1.92
C ASN A 63 2.41 -10.18 2.73
N SER A 64 1.77 -11.30 3.04
CA SER A 64 0.73 -11.32 4.07
C SER A 64 1.40 -11.52 5.42
N ILE A 65 1.00 -10.72 6.41
CA ILE A 65 1.50 -10.78 7.77
C ILE A 65 0.36 -11.00 8.77
N GLY A 66 0.68 -11.50 9.96
CA GLY A 66 -0.28 -11.56 11.06
C GLY A 66 -0.67 -10.16 11.53
N ARG A 67 -1.91 -9.99 11.98
CA ARG A 67 -2.42 -8.71 12.51
C ARG A 67 -1.57 -8.16 13.65
N ASP A 68 -1.01 -9.04 14.48
CA ASP A 68 -0.17 -8.64 15.60
C ASP A 68 1.12 -7.93 15.16
N CYS A 69 1.57 -8.14 13.92
CA CYS A 69 2.72 -7.43 13.35
C CYS A 69 2.34 -6.07 12.73
N ASN A 70 1.04 -5.80 12.52
CA ASN A 70 0.54 -4.60 11.84
C ASN A 70 0.03 -3.51 12.80
N GLN A 71 0.30 -3.65 14.10
CA GLN A 71 -0.26 -2.78 15.15
C GLN A 71 0.06 -1.30 14.95
N ALA A 72 1.27 -0.97 14.50
CA ALA A 72 1.68 0.41 14.27
C ALA A 72 0.87 1.04 13.13
N ALA A 73 0.71 0.34 12.00
CA ALA A 73 -0.06 0.84 10.87
C ALA A 73 -1.56 0.97 11.20
N ASP A 74 -2.12 -0.02 11.92
CA ASP A 74 -3.51 0.03 12.40
C ASP A 74 -3.74 1.20 13.38
N SER A 75 -2.81 1.43 14.31
CA SER A 75 -2.87 2.56 15.24
C SER A 75 -2.80 3.90 14.51
N LEU A 76 -1.92 4.02 13.51
CA LEU A 76 -1.83 5.22 12.67
C LEU A 76 -3.12 5.46 11.88
N ALA A 77 -3.70 4.42 11.28
CA ALA A 77 -4.97 4.51 10.57
C ALA A 77 -6.09 4.98 11.50
N LYS A 78 -6.21 4.40 12.70
CA LYS A 78 -7.19 4.82 13.73
C LYS A 78 -7.01 6.26 14.16
N SER A 79 -5.76 6.71 14.33
CA SER A 79 -5.45 8.10 14.70
C SER A 79 -5.85 9.11 13.61
N GLY A 80 -5.99 8.65 12.36
CA GLY A 80 -6.39 9.47 11.22
C GLY A 80 -7.90 9.68 11.08
N ILE A 81 -8.74 8.81 11.67
CA ILE A 81 -10.20 8.81 11.46
C ILE A 81 -10.84 10.16 11.78
N ASN A 82 -10.36 10.86 12.80
CA ASN A 82 -10.92 12.13 13.27
C ASN A 82 -10.16 13.37 12.75
N ARG A 83 -9.21 13.20 11.82
CA ARG A 83 -8.46 14.34 11.28
C ARG A 83 -9.28 15.04 10.20
N HIS A 84 -9.26 16.38 10.22
CA HIS A 84 -9.92 17.20 9.20
C HIS A 84 -9.04 17.49 7.98
N LEU A 85 -7.76 17.07 8.01
CA LEU A 85 -6.79 17.27 6.93
C LEU A 85 -6.00 15.98 6.70
N ASP A 86 -5.83 15.62 5.42
CA ASP A 86 -4.92 14.54 5.00
C ASP A 86 -3.48 15.06 4.99
N TYR A 87 -2.58 14.44 5.74
CA TYR A 87 -1.14 14.76 5.69
C TYR A 87 -0.46 13.90 4.63
N VAL A 88 0.00 14.52 3.55
CA VAL A 88 1.00 13.95 2.65
C VAL A 88 2.26 14.81 2.76
N ILE A 89 3.14 14.48 3.72
CA ILE A 89 4.45 15.11 3.80
C ILE A 89 5.41 14.23 2.99
N VAL A 90 5.76 14.70 1.79
CA VAL A 90 6.95 14.21 1.07
C VAL A 90 7.96 15.34 1.15
N ALA A 91 8.94 15.21 2.03
CA ALA A 91 10.09 16.11 2.09
C ALA A 91 11.15 15.62 1.11
N ASP A 92 11.72 16.54 0.34
CA ASP A 92 12.81 16.33 -0.63
C ASP A 92 14.13 15.89 0.03
#